data_AF-A0A536WP82-F1
#
_entry.id   AF-A0A536WP82-F1
#
_cell.length_a   1.000
_cell.length_b   1.000
_cell.length_c   1.000
_cell.angle_alpha   90.00
_cell.angle_beta   90.00
_cell.angle_gamma   90.00
#
_symmetry.space_group_name_H-M   'P 1'
#
loop_
_entity.id
_entity.type
_entity.pdbx_description
1 polymer ?
#
loop_
_entity_poly.entity_id
_entity_poly.type
_entity_poly.pdbx_seq_one_letter_code
_entity_poly.pdbx_strand_id
1 'polypeptide(L)' 'MRYVSTRGGMMPQPFTSILIEGLAPDGGLVVPDRYPRLTTQDLARMRHLGYQDLAFEILSRYIDDIA' A
#
# COMPACT_ATOMS: atom_id res chain seq x y z
N MET A 1 -8.08 -0.45 2.11
CA MET A 1 -7.08 -1.11 1.27
C MET A 1 -7.02 -2.55 1.75
N ARG A 2 -6.84 -3.50 0.85
CA ARG A 2 -6.65 -4.90 1.24
C ARG A 2 -5.38 -5.42 0.58
N TYR A 3 -4.78 -6.42 1.22
CA TYR A 3 -3.55 -7.04 0.77
C TYR A 3 -3.75 -8.54 0.64
N VAL A 4 -3.21 -9.10 -0.44
CA VAL A 4 -3.39 -10.50 -0.86
C VAL A 4 -2.03 -11.15 -1.10
N SER A 5 -1.96 -12.48 -0.99
CA SER A 5 -0.77 -13.22 -1.39
C SER A 5 -0.69 -13.33 -2.92
N THR A 6 0.52 -13.22 -3.46
CA THR A 6 0.81 -13.53 -4.88
C THR A 6 0.49 -14.97 -5.27
N ARG A 7 0.29 -15.88 -4.31
CA ARG A 7 -0.09 -17.28 -4.54
C ARG A 7 -1.57 -17.58 -4.22
N GLY A 8 -2.33 -16.60 -3.72
CA GLY A 8 -3.77 -16.70 -3.48
C GLY A 8 -4.20 -17.48 -2.22
N GLY A 9 -3.27 -18.01 -1.42
CA GLY A 9 -3.55 -18.79 -0.21
C GLY A 9 -3.74 -17.96 1.06
N MET A 10 -4.02 -16.66 0.93
CA MET A 10 -4.23 -15.72 2.03
C MET A 10 -5.56 -14.98 1.85
N MET A 11 -6.37 -14.93 2.90
CA MET A 11 -7.54 -14.05 2.94
C MET A 11 -7.10 -12.58 2.92
N PRO A 12 -7.79 -11.68 2.19
CA PRO A 12 -7.39 -10.27 2.11
C PRO A 12 -7.32 -9.59 3.50
N GLN A 13 -6.15 -9.06 3.86
CA GLN A 13 -5.88 -8.43 5.16
C GLN A 13 -5.65 -6.91 5.03
N PRO A 14 -5.82 -6.11 6.11
CA PRO A 14 -5.39 -4.71 6.13
C PRO A 14 -3.86 -4.58 6.24
N PHE A 15 -3.30 -3.38 6.02
CA PHE A 15 -1.85 -3.17 5.96
C PHE A 15 -1.15 -3.48 7.30
N THR A 16 -1.70 -3.02 8.41
CA THR A 16 -1.12 -3.24 9.74
C THR A 16 -1.00 -4.71 10.11
N SER A 17 -1.91 -5.57 9.64
CA SER A 17 -1.86 -7.02 9.86
C SER A 17 -0.74 -7.71 9.10
N ILE A 18 -0.31 -7.17 7.95
CA ILE A 18 0.71 -7.81 7.09
C ILE A 18 2.11 -7.22 7.27
N LEU A 19 2.24 -6.14 8.05
CA LEU A 19 3.49 -5.39 8.21
C LEU A 19 4.62 -6.22 8.85
N ILE A 20 4.28 -7.14 9.76
CA ILE A 20 5.25 -7.88 10.57
C ILE A 20 5.48 -9.29 10.03
N GLU A 21 4.52 -9.87 9.30
CA GLU A 21 4.55 -11.30 8.92
C GLU A 21 5.63 -11.66 7.90
N GLY A 22 6.23 -10.68 7.20
CA GLY A 22 7.32 -10.87 6.25
C GLY A 22 6.91 -11.61 4.97
N LEU A 23 6.52 -12.88 5.09
CA LEU A 23 5.94 -13.71 4.03
C LEU A 23 4.47 -14.03 4.34
N ALA A 24 3.68 -14.22 3.28
CA ALA A 24 2.34 -14.77 3.44
C ALA A 24 2.39 -16.23 3.93
N PRO A 25 1.32 -16.75 4.58
CA PRO A 25 1.26 -18.13 5.08
C PRO A 25 1.54 -19.22 4.03
N ASP A 26 1.29 -18.93 2.76
CA ASP A 26 1.53 -19.83 1.62
C ASP A 26 2.93 -19.67 0.99
N GLY A 27 3.82 -18.91 1.64
CA GLY A 27 5.16 -18.58 1.16
C GLY A 27 5.18 -17.59 -0.01
N GLY A 28 4.06 -16.95 -0.33
CA GLY A 28 3.98 -15.85 -1.29
C GLY A 28 4.40 -14.51 -0.68
N LEU A 29 4.39 -13.48 -1.52
CA LEU A 29 4.57 -12.09 -1.10
C LEU A 29 3.21 -11.42 -0.96
N VAL A 30 3.11 -10.49 -0.03
CA VAL A 30 1.89 -9.74 0.21
C VAL A 30 1.89 -8.48 -0.67
N VAL A 31 0.86 -8.32 -1.49
CA VAL A 31 0.69 -7.20 -2.43
C VAL A 31 -0.69 -6.57 -2.28
N PRO A 32 -0.86 -5.28 -2.59
CA PRO A 32 -2.18 -4.65 -2.57
C PRO A 32 -3.14 -5.31 -3.56
N ASP A 33 -4.43 -5.37 -3.21
CA ASP A 33 -5.52 -5.87 -4.07
C ASP A 33 -5.70 -5.01 -5.34
N ARG A 34 -5.33 -3.74 -5.27
CA ARG A 34 -5.30 -2.79 -6.39
C ARG A 34 -4.21 -1.76 -6.22
N TYR A 35 -3.66 -1.25 -7.31
CA TYR A 35 -2.75 -0.11 -7.24
C TYR A 35 -3.53 1.22 -7.22
N PRO A 36 -3.28 2.11 -6.24
CA PRO A 36 -3.83 3.46 -6.25
C PRO A 36 -3.43 4.19 -7.54
N ARG A 37 -4.38 4.88 -8.15
CA ARG A 37 -4.13 5.67 -9.36
C ARG A 37 -3.78 7.10 -8.99
N LEU A 38 -2.75 7.63 -9.64
CA LEU A 38 -2.38 9.05 -9.56
C LEU A 38 -2.92 9.76 -10.79
N THR A 39 -3.63 10.87 -10.59
CA THR A 39 -4.07 11.74 -11.67
C THR A 39 -2.96 12.72 -12.07
N THR A 40 -3.10 13.35 -13.24
CA THR A 40 -2.20 14.45 -13.63
C THR A 40 -2.21 15.60 -12.62
N GLN A 41 -3.36 15.85 -11.97
CA GLN A 41 -3.49 16.86 -10.93
C GLN A 41 -2.73 16.47 -9.64
N ASP A 42 -2.80 15.19 -9.24
CA ASP A 42 -1.99 14.68 -8.12
C ASP A 42 -0.51 14.89 -8.37
N LEU A 43 -0.03 14.51 -9.56
CA LEU A 43 1.37 14.62 -9.95
C LEU A 43 1.84 16.08 -10.00
N ALA A 44 1.00 16.99 -10.51
CA ALA A 44 1.31 18.42 -10.54
C ALA A 44 1.47 19.00 -9.13
N ARG A 45 0.59 18.61 -8.19
CA ARG A 45 0.69 19.02 -6.79
C ARG A 45 1.91 18.41 -6.09
N MET A 46 2.12 17.10 -6.25
CA MET A 46 3.21 16.35 -5.61
C MET A 46 4.60 16.82 -6.04
N ARG A 47 4.74 17.38 -7.25
CA ARG A 47 6.01 17.94 -7.76
C ARG A 47 6.61 19.00 -6.84
N HIS A 48 5.79 19.70 -6.06
CA HIS A 48 6.23 20.80 -5.20
C HIS A 48 6.48 20.38 -3.75
N LEU A 49 6.27 19.10 -3.42
CA LEU A 49 6.41 18.60 -2.06
C LEU A 49 7.87 18.27 -1.73
N GLY A 50 8.24 18.49 -0.48
CA GLY A 50 9.46 17.92 0.09
C GLY A 50 9.35 16.41 0.25
N TYR A 51 10.47 15.74 0.51
CA TYR A 51 10.52 14.27 0.59
C TYR A 51 9.52 13.69 1.60
N GLN A 52 9.41 14.30 2.78
CA GLN A 52 8.55 13.81 3.87
C GLN A 52 7.07 13.86 3.46
N ASP A 53 6.62 15.00 2.95
CA ASP A 53 5.24 15.17 2.51
C ASP A 53 4.92 14.29 1.30
N LEU A 54 5.88 14.13 0.38
CA LEU A 54 5.74 13.24 -0.76
C LEU A 54 5.61 11.77 -0.33
N ALA A 55 6.43 11.34 0.62
CA ALA A 55 6.37 9.99 1.18
C ALA A 55 5.03 9.75 1.89
N PHE A 56 4.57 10.70 2.71
CA PHE A 56 3.26 10.65 3.35
C PHE A 56 2.15 10.50 2.30
N GLU A 57 2.13 11.37 1.29
CA GLU A 57 1.15 11.31 0.20
C GLU A 57 1.11 9.95 -0.48
N ILE A 58 2.26 9.39 -0.83
CA ILE A 58 2.31 8.07 -1.49
C ILE A 58 1.83 6.98 -0.53
N LEU A 59 2.36 6.93 0.70
CA LEU A 59 2.08 5.88 1.66
C LEU A 59 0.62 5.87 2.13
N SER A 60 0.00 7.03 2.37
CA SER A 60 -1.41 7.15 2.78
C SER A 60 -2.40 6.59 1.75
N ARG A 61 -1.99 6.40 0.49
CA ARG A 61 -2.82 5.73 -0.54
C ARG A 61 -2.78 4.20 -0.42
N TYR A 62 -1.76 3.66 0.22
CA TYR A 62 -1.57 2.22 0.46
C TYR A 62 -1.97 1.81 1.89
N ILE A 63 -1.91 2.75 2.83
CA ILE A 63 -2.14 2.53 4.25
C ILE A 63 -3.37 3.35 4.66
N ASP A 64 -4.53 2.70 4.76
CA ASP A 64 -5.79 3.36 5.13
C ASP A 64 -6.34 2.95 6.50
N ASP A 65 -5.52 2.25 7.28
CA ASP A 65 -5.81 1.73 8.62
C ASP A 65 -4.89 2.32 9.71
N ILE A 66 -4.10 3.34 9.39
CA ILE A 66 -3.29 4.11 10.34
C ILE A 66 -3.82 5.56 10.36
N ALA A 67 -4.11 6.06 11.56
CA ALA A 67 -4.64 7.41 11.82
C ALA A 67 -3.54 8.45 12.00
#